data_AF-A0A4W5JLJ0-F1
#
_entry.id   AF-A0A4W5JLJ0-F1
#
_cell.length_a   1.000
_cell.length_b   1.000
_cell.length_c   1.000
_cell.angle_alpha   90.00
_cell.angle_beta   90.00
_cell.angle_gamma   90.00
#
_symmetry.space_group_name_H-M   'P 1'
#
loop_
_entity.id
_entity.type
_entity.pdbx_description
1 polymer ?
#
loop_
_entity_poly.entity_id
_entity_poly.type
_entity_poly.pdbx_seq_one_letter_code
_entity_poly.pdbx_strand_id
1 'polypeptide(L)' 'MGKDPRKPRGKMSSYAYFVQTCREEHKKKHPEASVNFSEFSKKCSERWKVSMEHISAVIDWHPF' A
#
# COMPACT_ATOMS: atom_id res chain seq x y z
N MET A 1 15.04 15.26 4.10
CA MET A 1 14.44 15.67 5.39
C MET A 1 13.98 14.42 6.14
N GLY A 2 14.72 14.00 7.17
CA GLY A 2 14.36 12.83 8.00
C GLY A 2 13.28 13.18 9.00
N LYS A 3 12.31 12.29 9.21
CA LYS A 3 11.28 12.45 10.25
C LYS A 3 11.94 12.32 11.63
N ASP A 4 11.66 13.27 12.52
CA ASP A 4 12.09 13.19 13.92
C ASP A 4 11.61 11.89 14.57
N PRO A 5 12.52 11.03 15.08
CA PRO A 5 12.15 9.73 15.64
C PRO A 5 11.32 9.83 16.93
N ARG A 6 11.36 10.99 17.59
CA ARG A 6 10.58 11.28 18.82
C ARG A 6 9.14 11.71 18.53
N LYS A 7 8.79 12.04 17.29
CA LYS A 7 7.44 12.46 16.94
C LYS A 7 6.59 11.22 16.62
N PRO A 8 5.42 11.03 17.27
CA PRO A 8 4.55 9.92 16.92
C PRO A 8 4.18 10.00 15.44
N ARG A 9 4.24 8.86 14.76
CA ARG A 9 3.83 8.77 13.36
C ARG A 9 2.36 9.17 13.27
N GLY A 10 2.04 10.10 12.36
CA GLY A 10 0.65 10.52 12.14
C GLY A 10 -0.26 9.35 11.77
N LYS A 11 -1.58 9.57 11.85
CA LYS A 11 -2.58 8.56 11.48
C LYS A 11 -2.32 8.05 10.06
N MET A 12 -2.16 6.73 9.92
CA MET A 12 -1.90 6.10 8.63
C MET A 12 -3.21 5.61 8.03
N SER A 13 -3.50 5.97 6.78
CA SER A 13 -4.67 5.45 6.06
C SER A 13 -4.44 3.98 5.69
N SER A 14 -5.53 3.26 5.39
CA SER A 14 -5.48 1.89 4.89
C SER A 14 -4.62 1.77 3.62
N TYR A 15 -4.76 2.71 2.68
CA TYR A 15 -3.92 2.80 1.49
C TYR A 15 -2.44 3.04 1.82
N ALA A 16 -2.13 3.89 2.81
CA ALA A 16 -0.75 4.10 3.24
C ALA A 16 -0.14 2.84 3.88
N TYR A 17 -0.95 2.05 4.60
CA TYR A 17 -0.56 0.72 5.07
C TYR A 17 -0.23 -0.21 3.91
N PHE A 18 -1.11 -0.29 2.91
CA PHE A 18 -0.93 -1.13 1.73
C PHE A 18 0.32 -0.81 0.91
N VAL A 19 0.56 0.47 0.66
CA VAL A 19 1.77 0.94 -0.05
C VAL A 19 3.02 0.59 0.75
N GLN A 20 2.96 0.64 2.09
CA GLN A 20 4.06 0.23 2.95
C GLN A 20 4.34 -1.27 2.84
N THR A 21 3.32 -2.13 2.93
CA THR A 21 3.49 -3.60 2.79
C THR A 21 4.02 -3.98 1.41
N CYS A 22 3.49 -3.36 0.35
CA CYS A 22 4.01 -3.59 -1.01
C CYS A 22 5.49 -3.24 -1.12
N ARG A 23 5.92 -2.19 -0.42
CA ARG A 23 7.32 -1.74 -0.44
C ARG A 23 8.23 -2.68 0.34
N GLU A 24 7.78 -3.19 1.49
CA GLU A 24 8.52 -4.18 2.29
C GLU A 24 8.67 -5.50 1.53
N GLU A 25 7.60 -5.99 0.89
CA GLU A 25 7.68 -7.18 0.04
C GLU A 25 8.64 -6.99 -1.13
N HIS A 26 8.59 -5.84 -1.81
CA HIS A 26 9.49 -5.54 -2.91
C HIS A 26 10.94 -5.49 -2.44
N LYS A 27 11.21 -4.85 -1.29
CA LYS A 27 12.56 -4.78 -0.72
C LYS A 27 13.07 -6.16 -0.29
N LYS A 28 12.20 -7.05 0.19
CA LYS A 28 12.58 -8.43 0.56
C LYS A 28 12.94 -9.28 -0.67
N LYS A 29 12.21 -9.12 -1.78
CA LYS A 29 12.43 -9.88 -3.02
C LYS A 29 13.55 -9.31 -3.88
N HIS A 30 13.69 -7.97 -3.90
CA HIS A 30 14.67 -7.25 -4.70
C HIS A 30 15.35 -6.17 -3.84
N PRO A 31 16.29 -6.57 -2.96
CA PRO A 31 16.98 -5.64 -2.06
C PRO A 31 17.85 -4.61 -2.81
N GLU A 32 18.36 -4.95 -3.99
CA GLU A 32 19.23 -4.11 -4.83
C GLU A 32 18.44 -3.23 -5.84
N ALA A 33 17.15 -3.51 -6.03
CA ALA A 33 16.36 -2.80 -7.03
C ALA A 33 15.86 -1.44 -6.49
N SER A 34 16.29 -0.37 -7.13
CA SER A 34 15.72 0.97 -6.89
C SER A 34 14.35 1.07 -7.56
N VAL A 35 13.30 1.25 -6.76
CA VAL A 35 11.94 1.44 -7.27
C VAL A 35 11.66 2.90 -7.54
N ASN A 36 11.22 3.22 -8.76
CA ASN A 36 10.69 4.54 -9.09
C ASN A 36 9.31 4.72 -8.44
N PHE A 37 9.14 5.79 -7.67
CA PHE A 37 7.89 6.06 -6.96
C PHE A 37 6.68 6.20 -7.90
N SER A 38 6.86 6.78 -9.10
CA SER A 38 5.78 6.96 -10.07
C SER A 38 5.25 5.62 -10.58
N GLU A 39 6.16 4.72 -10.96
CA GLU A 39 5.80 3.40 -11.45
C GLU A 39 5.22 2.52 -10.33
N PHE A 40 5.84 2.58 -9.14
CA PHE A 40 5.39 1.86 -7.97
C PHE A 40 3.99 2.30 -7.52
N SER A 41 3.71 3.61 -7.53
CA SER A 41 2.40 4.16 -7.18
C SER A 41 1.33 3.71 -8.18
N LYS A 42 1.63 3.68 -9.49
CA LYS A 42 0.69 3.18 -10.51
C LYS A 42 0.35 1.70 -10.26
N LYS A 43 1.37 0.86 -10.09
CA LYS A 43 1.20 -0.57 -9.83
C LYS A 43 0.45 -0.87 -8.53
N CYS A 44 0.72 -0.10 -7.48
CA CYS A 44 -0.04 -0.20 -6.23
C CYS A 44 -1.49 0.24 -6.40
N SER A 45 -1.74 1.32 -7.15
CA SER A 45 -3.09 1.84 -7.35
C SER A 45 -4.00 0.87 -8.12
N GLU A 46 -3.48 0.19 -9.15
CA GLU A 46 -4.22 -0.82 -9.90
C GLU A 46 -4.57 -2.03 -9.03
N ARG A 47 -3.59 -2.54 -8.28
CA ARG A 47 -3.80 -3.68 -7.38
C ARG A 47 -4.77 -3.35 -6.25
N TRP A 48 -4.68 -2.12 -5.72
CA TRP A 48 -5.60 -1.63 -4.70
C TRP A 48 -7.04 -1.55 -5.21
N LYS A 49 -7.26 -1.07 -6.44
CA LYS A 49 -8.59 -1.06 -7.06
C LYS A 49 -9.20 -2.46 -7.14
N VAL A 50 -8.43 -3.46 -7.59
CA VAL A 50 -8.91 -4.85 -7.65
C VAL A 50 -9.23 -5.39 -6.25
N SER A 51 -8.39 -5.10 -5.25
CA SER A 51 -8.70 -5.47 -3.87
C SER A 51 -9.96 -4.78 -3.35
N MET A 52 -10.19 -3.50 -3.70
CA MET A 52 -11.41 -2.78 -3.36
C MET A 52 -12.64 -3.32 -4.09
N GLU A 53 -12.53 -3.67 -5.38
CA GLU A 53 -13.62 -4.31 -6.13
C GLU A 53 -13.97 -5.67 -5.54
N HIS A 54 -12.97 -6.47 -5.14
CA HIS A 54 -13.22 -7.74 -4.48
C HIS A 54 -13.87 -7.54 -3.10
N ILE A 55 -13.40 -6.57 -2.32
CA ILE A 55 -14.00 -6.24 -1.02
C ILE A 55 -15.44 -5.72 -1.20
N SER A 56 -15.68 -4.86 -2.19
CA SER A 56 -17.04 -4.40 -2.54
C SER A 56 -17.90 -5.57 -2.93
N ALA A 57 -17.43 -6.45 -3.82
CA ALA A 57 -18.16 -7.64 -4.23
C ALA A 57 -18.45 -8.56 -3.04
N VAL A 58 -17.55 -8.69 -2.06
CA VAL A 58 -17.80 -9.45 -0.82
C VAL A 58 -18.85 -8.77 0.06
N ILE A 59 -18.81 -7.45 0.19
CA ILE A 59 -19.82 -6.67 0.94
C ILE A 59 -21.19 -6.75 0.25
N ASP A 60 -21.23 -6.60 -1.08
CA ASP A 60 -22.44 -6.68 -1.89
C ASP A 60 -23.02 -8.11 -1.92
N TRP A 61 -22.16 -9.13 -1.81
CA TRP A 61 -22.56 -10.54 -1.75
C TRP A 61 -23.01 -10.98 -0.36
N HIS A 62 -22.75 -10.19 0.68
CA HIS A 62 -23.29 -10.41 2.02
C HIS A 62 -24.18 -9.23 2.45
N PRO A 63 -25.46 -9.24 2.02
CA PRO A 63 -26.44 -8.27 2.50
C PRO A 63 -26.91 -8.71 3.88
N PHE A 64 -26.06 -8.59 4.90
CA PHE A 64 -26.43 -8.75 6.30
C PHE A 64 -25.60 -7.83 7.21
#